data_AF-A0A521EXW6-F1
#
_entry.id   AF-A0A521EXW6-F1
#
_cell.length_a   1.000
_cell.length_b   1.000
_cell.length_c   1.000
_cell.angle_alpha   90.00
_cell.angle_beta   90.00
_cell.angle_gamma   90.00
#
_symmetry.space_group_name_H-M   'P 1'
#
loop_
_entity.id
_entity.type
_entity.pdbx_description
1 polymer ?
#
loop_
_entity_poly.entity_id
_entity_poly.type
_entity_poly.pdbx_seq_one_letter_code
_entity_poly.pdbx_strand_id
1 'polypeptide(L)'
;MFTLRWSILALFIVLPLQAQEIDWDKINSNTIFNLIARQQTDHTSFGSNIIQIGEYNNAELSLNARTHIAVKQLGDFNTLYFINSFTDKETKAAVTAQGNNNIIDVTGSNSISNGIQINVKGDNKTVFMRNY
;
A
#
# COMPACT_ATOMS: atom_id res chain seq x y z
N MET A 1 -44.33 6.13 -35.92
CA MET A 1 -44.07 5.25 -34.76
C MET A 1 -42.58 5.33 -34.43
N PHE A 2 -42.18 6.28 -33.59
CA PHE A 2 -40.81 6.33 -33.07
C PHE A 2 -40.64 5.14 -32.12
N THR A 3 -39.82 4.18 -32.52
CA THR A 3 -39.69 2.91 -31.81
C THR A 3 -38.97 3.15 -30.49
N LEU A 4 -39.58 2.67 -29.41
CA LEU A 4 -39.13 2.69 -28.01
C LEU A 4 -37.63 2.34 -27.84
N ARG A 5 -37.07 1.59 -28.80
CA ARG A 5 -35.66 1.21 -28.90
C ARG A 5 -34.70 2.40 -28.98
N TRP A 6 -35.05 3.48 -29.69
CA TRP A 6 -34.17 4.66 -29.81
C TRP A 6 -34.19 5.53 -28.55
N SER A 7 -35.29 5.51 -27.80
CA SER A 7 -35.42 6.25 -26.55
C SER A 7 -34.50 5.71 -25.46
N ILE A 8 -34.24 4.39 -25.44
CA ILE A 8 -33.31 3.76 -24.49
C ILE A 8 -31.86 4.20 -24.78
N LEU A 9 -31.48 4.26 -26.06
CA LEU A 9 -30.15 4.70 -26.48
C LEU A 9 -29.88 6.17 -26.16
N ALA A 10 -30.89 7.03 -26.30
CA ALA A 10 -30.80 8.43 -25.87
C ALA A 10 -30.65 8.56 -24.34
N LEU A 11 -31.28 7.67 -23.56
CA LEU A 11 -31.20 7.70 -22.10
C LEU A 11 -29.77 7.42 -21.57
N PHE A 12 -29.00 6.57 -22.25
CA PHE A 12 -27.60 6.29 -21.87
C PHE A 12 -26.64 7.45 -22.12
N ILE A 13 -26.95 8.37 -23.04
CA ILE A 13 -26.08 9.52 -23.39
C ILE A 13 -26.24 10.66 -22.37
N VAL A 14 -27.38 10.73 -21.67
CA VAL A 14 -27.69 11.82 -20.72
C VAL A 14 -27.33 11.46 -19.28
N LEU A 15 -26.90 10.23 -19.01
CA LEU A 15 -26.37 9.88 -17.70
C LEU A 15 -25.00 10.54 -17.52
N PRO A 16 -24.83 11.46 -16.54
CA PRO A 16 -23.53 12.05 -16.27
C PRO A 16 -22.63 10.95 -15.72
N LEU A 17 -21.74 10.43 -16.57
CA LEU A 17 -20.59 9.68 -16.12
C LEU A 17 -19.70 10.67 -15.37
N GLN A 18 -19.83 10.68 -14.04
CA GLN A 18 -18.94 11.41 -13.15
C GLN A 18 -17.59 10.69 -13.16
N ALA A 19 -16.81 10.88 -14.24
CA ALA A 19 -15.39 10.60 -14.22
C ALA A 19 -14.76 11.61 -13.26
N GLN A 20 -14.24 11.14 -12.14
CA GLN A 20 -13.49 12.01 -11.22
C GLN A 20 -12.20 12.42 -11.93
N GLU A 21 -12.12 13.66 -12.38
CA GLU A 21 -10.92 14.22 -12.98
C GLU A 21 -9.87 14.41 -11.87
N ILE A 22 -8.80 13.61 -11.93
CA ILE A 22 -7.62 13.82 -11.11
C ILE A 22 -6.74 14.80 -11.87
N ASP A 23 -6.59 16.00 -11.31
CA ASP A 23 -5.69 17.02 -11.84
C ASP A 23 -4.23 16.63 -11.52
N TRP A 24 -3.63 15.86 -12.43
CA TRP A 24 -2.30 15.28 -12.26
C TRP A 24 -1.20 16.34 -12.11
N ASP A 25 -1.40 17.52 -12.69
CA ASP A 25 -0.44 18.63 -12.64
C ASP A 25 -0.37 19.28 -11.24
N LYS A 26 -1.38 19.04 -10.39
CA LYS A 26 -1.42 19.53 -9.01
C LYS A 26 -0.87 18.54 -7.99
N ILE A 27 -0.44 17.35 -8.41
CA ILE A 27 0.16 16.35 -7.53
C ILE A 27 1.66 16.61 -7.41
N ASN A 28 2.11 16.85 -6.17
CA ASN A 28 3.52 16.98 -5.80
C ASN A 28 3.75 16.43 -4.39
N SER A 29 4.97 16.54 -3.89
CA SER A 29 5.36 16.02 -2.57
C SER A 29 4.53 16.56 -1.40
N ASN A 30 3.94 17.76 -1.52
CA ASN A 30 3.09 18.35 -0.49
C ASN A 30 1.62 17.92 -0.60
N THR A 31 1.16 17.50 -1.78
CA THR A 31 -0.27 17.21 -2.05
C THR A 31 -0.56 15.71 -2.22
N ILE A 32 0.46 14.87 -2.36
CA ILE A 32 0.32 13.42 -2.57
C ILE A 32 -0.47 12.72 -1.44
N PHE A 33 -0.35 13.17 -0.18
CA PHE A 33 -1.10 12.59 0.93
C PHE A 33 -2.61 12.79 0.81
N ASN A 34 -3.05 13.91 0.23
CA ASN A 34 -4.48 14.18 0.00
C ASN A 34 -5.06 13.23 -1.06
N LEU A 35 -4.26 12.84 -2.05
CA LEU A 35 -4.65 11.86 -3.07
C LEU A 35 -4.79 10.46 -2.47
N ILE A 36 -3.81 10.03 -1.67
CA ILE A 36 -3.81 8.73 -0.99
C ILE A 36 -5.01 8.62 -0.04
N ALA A 37 -5.27 9.67 0.74
CA ALA A 37 -6.42 9.70 1.66
C ALA A 37 -7.76 9.57 0.92
N ARG A 38 -7.88 10.15 -0.28
CA ARG A 38 -9.09 10.06 -1.12
C ARG A 38 -9.27 8.67 -1.75
N GLN A 39 -8.19 7.94 -1.98
CA GLN A 39 -8.24 6.56 -2.48
C GLN A 39 -8.54 5.53 -1.38
N GLN A 40 -8.32 5.87 -0.11
CA GLN A 40 -8.50 4.98 1.04
C GLN A 40 -9.95 4.82 1.51
N THR A 41 -10.99 5.24 0.77
CA THR A 41 -12.38 5.14 1.27
C THR A 41 -13.00 3.73 1.25
N ASP A 42 -12.35 2.72 0.67
CA ASP A 42 -12.84 1.33 0.64
C ASP A 42 -11.99 0.36 1.50
N HIS A 43 -12.00 0.55 2.83
CA HIS A 43 -11.34 -0.36 3.80
C HIS A 43 -12.20 -1.59 4.16
N THR A 44 -12.61 -2.37 3.16
CA THR A 44 -13.05 -3.77 3.37
C THR A 44 -12.12 -4.79 2.69
N SER A 45 -11.05 -4.31 2.07
CA SER A 45 -10.03 -5.13 1.45
C SER A 45 -8.94 -5.51 2.46
N PHE A 46 -8.77 -6.81 2.70
CA PHE A 46 -7.57 -7.36 3.33
C PHE A 46 -6.37 -6.95 2.46
N GLY A 47 -5.61 -5.94 2.89
CA GLY A 47 -4.59 -5.33 2.04
C GLY A 47 -3.41 -4.76 2.82
N SER A 48 -2.22 -4.89 2.24
CA SER A 48 -1.03 -4.16 2.65
C SER A 48 -1.18 -2.68 2.28
N ASN A 49 -0.81 -1.78 3.20
CA ASN A 49 -0.69 -0.36 2.90
C ASN A 49 0.78 -0.03 2.73
N ILE A 50 1.19 0.45 1.55
CA ILE A 50 2.59 0.76 1.24
C ILE A 50 2.68 2.23 0.82
N ILE A 51 3.46 3.00 1.55
CA ILE A 51 3.78 4.39 1.23
C ILE A 51 5.30 4.51 1.06
N GLN A 52 5.74 4.96 -0.11
CA GLN A 52 7.15 5.16 -0.44
C GLN A 52 7.34 6.60 -0.90
N ILE A 53 8.25 7.32 -0.26
CA ILE A 53 8.59 8.72 -0.58
C ILE A 53 10.10 8.81 -0.70
N GLY A 54 10.57 9.11 -1.91
CA GLY A 54 11.98 9.08 -2.30
C GLY A 54 12.18 8.22 -3.56
N GLU A 55 13.40 8.17 -4.06
CA GLU A 55 13.75 7.43 -5.27
C GLU A 55 14.23 6.01 -4.95
N TYR A 56 13.97 5.08 -5.87
CA TYR A 56 14.49 3.70 -5.82
C TYR A 56 14.17 2.91 -4.53
N ASN A 57 13.07 3.24 -3.85
CA ASN A 57 12.56 2.40 -2.77
C ASN A 57 11.93 1.12 -3.35
N ASN A 58 12.15 -0.01 -2.67
CA ASN A 58 11.57 -1.30 -3.03
C ASN A 58 10.90 -1.95 -1.82
N ALA A 59 9.74 -2.57 -2.05
CA ALA A 59 9.02 -3.36 -1.05
C ALA A 59 8.45 -4.61 -1.72
N GLU A 60 9.02 -5.77 -1.39
CA GLU A 60 8.58 -7.07 -1.86
C GLU A 60 7.87 -7.81 -0.72
N LEU A 61 6.57 -8.10 -0.94
CA LEU A 61 5.72 -8.71 0.07
C LEU A 61 5.15 -10.04 -0.43
N SER A 62 5.45 -11.13 0.26
CA SER A 62 4.82 -12.44 0.07
C SER A 62 3.88 -12.69 1.26
N LEU A 63 2.59 -12.42 1.08
CA LEU A 63 1.59 -12.39 2.15
C LEU A 63 0.52 -13.46 1.95
N ASN A 64 0.04 -14.05 3.04
CA ASN A 64 -1.22 -14.82 3.05
C ASN A 64 -2.44 -13.92 3.29
N ALA A 65 -3.64 -14.47 3.14
CA ALA A 65 -4.92 -13.74 3.29
C ALA A 65 -5.19 -13.17 4.70
N ARG A 66 -4.42 -13.57 5.72
CA ARG A 66 -4.56 -13.13 7.12
C ARG A 66 -3.43 -12.20 7.56
N THR A 67 -2.64 -11.69 6.61
CA THR A 67 -1.54 -10.77 6.91
C THR A 67 -1.93 -9.35 6.59
N HIS A 68 -1.79 -8.48 7.59
CA HIS A 68 -1.96 -7.05 7.48
C HIS A 68 -0.61 -6.40 7.75
N ILE A 69 -0.09 -5.65 6.78
CA ILE A 69 1.16 -4.92 6.93
C ILE A 69 1.03 -3.49 6.45
N ALA A 70 1.51 -2.56 7.28
CA ALA A 70 1.72 -1.18 6.89
C ALA A 70 3.21 -0.93 6.65
N VAL A 71 3.58 -0.39 5.50
CA VAL A 71 4.96 -0.09 5.11
C VAL A 71 5.06 1.40 4.83
N LYS A 72 6.07 2.05 5.43
CA LYS A 72 6.40 3.45 5.17
C LYS A 72 7.90 3.60 4.95
N GLN A 73 8.31 4.00 3.76
CA GLN A 73 9.70 4.29 3.42
C GLN A 73 9.84 5.79 3.12
N LEU A 74 10.71 6.47 3.87
CA LEU A 74 10.99 7.90 3.77
C LEU A 74 12.49 8.11 3.53
N GLY A 75 12.86 8.44 2.30
CA GLY A 75 14.26 8.53 1.83
C GLY A 75 14.46 7.64 0.61
N ASP A 76 15.70 7.54 0.15
CA ASP A 76 16.04 6.87 -1.11
C ASP A 76 16.65 5.48 -0.88
N PHE A 77 16.49 4.59 -1.85
CA PHE A 77 17.12 3.26 -1.87
C PHE A 77 16.76 2.34 -0.68
N ASN A 78 15.63 2.55 0.00
CA ASN A 78 15.21 1.63 1.05
C ASN A 78 14.63 0.35 0.45
N THR A 79 14.99 -0.80 1.01
CA THR A 79 14.54 -2.11 0.56
C THR A 79 13.84 -2.85 1.70
N LEU A 80 12.65 -3.37 1.44
CA LEU A 80 11.92 -4.27 2.32
C LEU A 80 11.65 -5.60 1.61
N TYR A 81 12.01 -6.70 2.27
CA TYR A 81 11.54 -8.04 1.97
C TYR A 81 10.70 -8.54 3.15
N PHE A 82 9.42 -8.86 2.92
CA PHE A 82 8.54 -9.39 3.95
C PHE A 82 7.85 -10.66 3.46
N ILE A 83 8.16 -11.78 4.10
CA ILE A 83 7.64 -13.10 3.71
C ILE A 83 6.86 -13.69 4.88
N ASN A 84 5.55 -13.86 4.71
CA ASN A 84 4.69 -14.60 5.61
C ASN A 84 3.94 -15.72 4.87
N SER A 85 4.55 -16.90 4.85
CA SER A 85 4.02 -18.08 4.16
C SER A 85 3.10 -18.95 5.04
N PHE A 86 2.99 -18.69 6.35
CA PHE A 86 2.17 -19.50 7.25
C PHE A 86 0.68 -19.14 7.14
N THR A 87 -0.20 -20.11 6.92
CA THR A 87 -1.61 -19.86 6.54
C THR A 87 -2.58 -19.77 7.72
N ASP A 88 -2.16 -20.22 8.89
CA ASP A 88 -2.99 -20.49 10.05
C ASP A 88 -3.09 -19.31 11.02
N LYS A 89 -2.08 -18.43 11.07
CA LYS A 89 -2.02 -17.33 12.06
C LYS A 89 -2.21 -15.94 11.44
N GLU A 90 -3.09 -15.16 12.06
CA GLU A 90 -3.23 -13.74 11.77
C GLU A 90 -1.93 -13.00 12.12
N THR A 91 -1.49 -12.11 11.23
CA THR A 91 -0.25 -11.34 11.41
C THR A 91 -0.51 -9.88 11.14
N LYS A 92 -0.18 -9.01 12.10
CA LYS A 92 -0.26 -7.55 11.98
C LYS A 92 1.14 -6.97 12.14
N ALA A 93 1.65 -6.28 11.11
CA ALA A 93 2.97 -5.71 11.14
C ALA A 93 2.96 -4.25 10.69
N ALA A 94 3.88 -3.45 11.21
CA ALA A 94 4.21 -2.14 10.67
C ALA A 94 5.72 -2.01 10.48
N VAL A 95 6.15 -1.55 9.32
CA VAL A 95 7.56 -1.32 8.99
C VAL A 95 7.71 0.13 8.56
N THR A 96 8.54 0.88 9.28
CA THR A 96 8.92 2.25 8.92
C THR A 96 10.44 2.33 8.74
N ALA A 97 10.88 2.82 7.59
CA ALA A 97 12.26 3.20 7.34
C ALA A 97 12.33 4.71 7.09
N GLN A 98 13.16 5.41 7.86
CA GLN A 98 13.43 6.83 7.71
C GLN A 98 14.94 7.06 7.57
N GLY A 99 15.37 7.44 6.37
CA GLY A 99 16.77 7.55 5.97
C GLY A 99 17.00 6.85 4.63
N ASN A 100 18.26 6.74 4.23
CA ASN A 100 18.65 6.22 2.92
C ASN A 100 19.34 4.86 3.04
N ASN A 101 19.18 4.03 2.01
CA ASN A 101 19.89 2.76 1.86
C ASN A 101 19.69 1.81 3.05
N ASN A 102 18.46 1.73 3.58
CA ASN A 102 18.14 0.76 4.63
C ASN A 102 17.59 -0.54 4.04
N ILE A 103 17.99 -1.66 4.62
CA ILE A 103 17.54 -3.00 4.21
C ILE A 103 16.80 -3.63 5.37
N ILE A 104 15.57 -4.07 5.15
CA ILE A 104 14.75 -4.75 6.15
C ILE A 104 14.29 -6.06 5.52
N ASP A 105 14.66 -7.19 6.14
CA ASP A 105 14.26 -8.53 5.70
C ASP A 105 13.60 -9.27 6.86
N VAL A 106 12.32 -9.55 6.70
CA VAL A 106 11.49 -10.29 7.65
C VAL A 106 10.97 -11.55 6.96
N THR A 107 11.27 -12.71 7.53
CA THR A 107 10.75 -13.99 7.04
C THR A 107 10.14 -14.79 8.17
N GLY A 108 8.96 -15.33 7.90
CA GLY A 108 8.18 -16.14 8.80
C GLY A 108 7.26 -15.33 9.71
N SER A 109 6.35 -16.02 10.39
CA SER A 109 5.41 -15.43 11.33
C SER A 109 5.09 -16.38 12.48
N ASN A 110 5.21 -15.88 13.70
CA ASN A 110 4.80 -16.57 14.91
C ASN A 110 4.05 -15.62 15.85
N SER A 111 3.84 -16.01 17.11
CA SER A 111 3.09 -15.18 18.07
C SER A 111 3.72 -13.81 18.33
N ILE A 112 5.02 -13.63 18.09
CA ILE A 112 5.73 -12.35 18.25
C ILE A 112 5.44 -11.41 17.07
N SER A 113 5.19 -11.96 15.88
CA SER A 113 4.90 -11.17 14.68
C SER A 113 3.55 -10.45 14.75
N ASN A 114 2.63 -10.87 15.64
CA ASN A 114 1.33 -10.22 15.77
C ASN A 114 1.46 -8.89 16.54
N GLY A 115 1.27 -7.78 15.82
CA GLY A 115 1.41 -6.42 16.36
C GLY A 115 2.84 -5.88 16.29
N ILE A 116 3.74 -6.53 15.55
CA ILE A 116 5.14 -6.12 15.48
C ILE A 116 5.30 -4.77 14.78
N GLN A 117 6.18 -3.93 15.31
CA GLN A 117 6.53 -2.64 14.71
C GLN A 117 8.04 -2.53 14.58
N ILE A 118 8.52 -2.37 13.35
CA ILE A 118 9.93 -2.19 13.02
C ILE A 118 10.11 -0.74 12.59
N ASN A 119 10.87 0.03 13.36
CA ASN A 119 11.20 1.42 13.03
C ASN A 119 12.71 1.58 12.89
N VAL A 120 13.15 1.90 11.68
CA VAL A 120 14.55 2.11 11.33
C VAL A 120 14.76 3.58 11.05
N LYS A 121 15.66 4.23 11.79
CA LYS A 121 16.01 5.63 11.61
C LYS A 121 17.51 5.81 11.35
N GLY A 122 17.82 6.66 10.36
CA GLY A 122 19.17 6.93 9.88
C GLY A 122 19.50 6.11 8.64
N ASP A 123 20.75 6.23 8.19
CA ASP A 123 21.18 5.66 6.90
C ASP A 123 21.95 4.35 7.09
N ASN A 124 21.99 3.55 6.03
CA ASN A 124 22.80 2.33 5.92
C ASN A 124 22.55 1.32 7.05
N LYS A 125 21.29 1.13 7.45
CA LYS A 125 20.91 0.14 8.47
C LYS A 125 20.42 -1.14 7.80
N THR A 126 20.72 -2.25 8.44
CA THR A 126 20.18 -3.56 8.05
C THR A 126 19.47 -4.18 9.24
N VAL A 127 18.22 -4.60 9.03
CA VAL A 127 17.43 -5.37 9.99
C VAL A 127 17.10 -6.71 9.36
N PHE A 128 17.42 -7.78 10.07
CA PHE A 128 17.13 -9.15 9.64
C PHE A 128 16.35 -9.86 10.74
N MET A 129 15.19 -10.40 10.40
CA MET A 129 14.29 -11.05 11.34
C MET A 129 13.78 -12.37 10.78
N ARG A 130 13.81 -13.41 11.63
CA ARG A 130 13.34 -14.76 11.32
C ARG A 130 12.45 -15.25 12.44
N ASN A 131 11.17 -15.46 12.13
CA ASN A 131 10.16 -15.88 13.09
C ASN A 131 9.56 -17.21 12.63
N TYR A 132 9.97 -18.30 13.29
CA TYR A 132 9.45 -19.66 13.07
C TYR A 132 8.49 -20.05 14.20
#